data_AF-A0A967YM11-F1
#
_entry.id   AF-A0A967YM11-F1
#
_cell.length_a   1.000
_cell.length_b   1.000
_cell.length_c   1.000
_cell.angle_alpha   90.00
_cell.angle_beta   90.00
_cell.angle_gamma   90.00
#
_symmetry.space_group_name_H-M   'P 1'
#
loop_
_entity.id
_entity.type
_entity.pdbx_description
1 polymer ?
#
loop_
_entity_poly.entity_id
_entity_poly.type
_entity_poly.pdbx_seq_one_letter_code
_entity_poly.pdbx_strand_id
1 'polypeptide(L)'
;MEAEEIWRRFQKHMGYTDQEMEIFRSDPEKVKMVTQTPEFVKCKVIAEVIESHGCHAGHQVGDRFVMTAGGQLIAEESPKRMCMFALGPVSNTLPAIYERLITKSDPNFERSQIVQCTDVGLDKGGWGKILMKVYVEKTD
;
A
#
# COMPACT_ATOMS: atom_id res chain seq x y z
N MET A 1 -10.24 -16.96 15.27
CA MET A 1 -11.41 -16.06 15.41
C MET A 1 -12.49 -16.66 14.53
N GLU A 2 -13.69 -16.90 15.07
CA GLU A 2 -14.78 -17.50 14.29
C GLU A 2 -15.16 -16.61 13.09
N ALA A 3 -15.50 -17.22 11.95
CA ALA A 3 -15.76 -16.49 10.70
C ALA A 3 -16.87 -15.45 10.83
N GLU A 4 -17.93 -15.73 11.59
CA GLU A 4 -19.00 -14.76 11.85
C GLU A 4 -18.54 -13.53 12.64
N GLU A 5 -17.57 -13.70 13.54
CA GLU A 5 -17.03 -12.57 14.32
C GLU A 5 -16.20 -11.63 13.44
N ILE A 6 -15.45 -12.18 12.48
CA ILE A 6 -14.75 -11.38 11.45
C ILE A 6 -15.77 -10.53 10.69
N TRP A 7 -16.86 -11.15 10.24
CA TRP A 7 -17.87 -10.47 9.46
C TRP A 7 -18.63 -9.39 10.22
N ARG A 8 -19.01 -9.66 11.47
CA ARG A 8 -19.70 -8.68 12.32
C ARG A 8 -18.83 -7.44 12.54
N ARG A 9 -17.53 -7.64 12.78
CA ARG A 9 -16.56 -6.55 12.92
C ARG A 9 -16.37 -5.79 11.62
N PHE A 10 -16.25 -6.50 10.50
CA PHE A 10 -16.11 -5.90 9.18
C PHE A 10 -17.33 -5.05 8.81
N GLN A 11 -18.55 -5.58 8.94
CA GLN A 11 -19.77 -4.83 8.67
C GLN A 11 -19.86 -3.55 9.51
N LYS A 12 -19.59 -3.66 10.81
CA LYS A 12 -19.58 -2.50 11.72
C LYS A 12 -18.50 -1.48 11.34
N HIS A 13 -17.31 -1.93 10.96
CA HIS A 13 -16.21 -1.07 10.55
C HIS A 13 -16.52 -0.30 9.26
N MET A 14 -17.13 -0.98 8.29
CA MET A 14 -17.50 -0.39 7.00
C MET A 14 -18.77 0.47 7.09
N GLY A 15 -19.59 0.29 8.13
CA GLY A 15 -20.89 0.94 8.25
C GLY A 15 -21.94 0.39 7.28
N TYR A 16 -21.77 -0.86 6.83
CA TYR A 16 -22.67 -1.50 5.86
C TYR A 16 -23.98 -1.96 6.49
N THR A 17 -25.07 -1.72 5.77
CA THR A 17 -26.36 -2.38 5.97
C THR A 17 -26.27 -3.88 5.63
N ASP A 18 -27.28 -4.65 6.04
CA ASP A 18 -27.34 -6.08 5.71
C ASP A 18 -27.41 -6.32 4.19
N GLN A 19 -28.12 -5.47 3.45
CA GLN A 19 -28.20 -5.54 1.98
C GLN A 19 -26.84 -5.25 1.32
N GLU A 20 -26.09 -4.26 1.80
CA GLU A 20 -24.74 -3.99 1.31
C GLU A 20 -23.77 -5.13 1.63
N MET A 21 -23.96 -5.80 2.78
CA MET A 21 -23.21 -7.01 3.12
C MET A 21 -23.52 -8.18 2.18
N GLU A 22 -24.77 -8.36 1.77
CA GLU A 22 -25.13 -9.37 0.77
C GLU A 22 -24.45 -9.08 -0.58
N ILE A 23 -24.48 -7.83 -1.04
CA ILE A 23 -23.77 -7.40 -2.26
C ILE A 23 -22.27 -7.67 -2.12
N PHE A 24 -21.65 -7.30 -0.99
CA PHE A 24 -20.23 -7.51 -0.77
C PHE A 24 -19.85 -8.99 -0.77
N ARG A 25 -20.64 -9.83 -0.08
CA ARG A 25 -20.39 -11.28 0.04
C ARG A 25 -20.72 -12.07 -1.24
N SER A 26 -21.44 -11.48 -2.19
CA SER A 26 -21.69 -12.10 -3.49
C SER A 26 -20.42 -12.26 -4.36
N ASP A 27 -19.36 -11.52 -4.02
CA ASP A 27 -18.07 -11.56 -4.71
C ASP A 27 -17.08 -12.48 -3.93
N PRO A 28 -16.75 -13.66 -4.46
CA PRO A 28 -15.89 -14.62 -3.77
C PRO A 28 -14.47 -14.09 -3.53
N GLU A 29 -13.96 -13.19 -4.37
CA GLU A 29 -12.62 -12.61 -4.19
C GLU A 29 -12.61 -11.60 -3.03
N LYS A 30 -13.65 -10.78 -2.90
CA LYS A 30 -13.80 -9.90 -1.73
C LYS A 30 -13.97 -10.69 -0.44
N VAL A 31 -14.72 -11.80 -0.50
CA VAL A 31 -14.86 -12.73 0.64
C VAL A 31 -13.50 -13.30 1.06
N LYS A 32 -12.69 -13.73 0.08
CA LYS A 32 -11.34 -14.22 0.32
C LYS A 32 -10.44 -13.15 0.92
N MET A 33 -10.49 -11.91 0.43
CA MET A 33 -9.74 -10.78 1.00
C MET A 33 -10.02 -10.57 2.50
N VAL A 34 -11.30 -10.53 2.89
CA VAL A 34 -11.70 -10.29 4.29
C VAL A 34 -11.39 -11.49 5.19
N THR A 35 -11.53 -12.71 4.68
CA THR A 35 -11.31 -13.92 5.48
C THR A 35 -9.83 -14.31 5.59
N GLN A 36 -8.98 -13.89 4.64
CA GLN A 36 -7.52 -14.08 4.67
C GLN A 36 -6.76 -12.87 5.27
N THR A 37 -7.49 -11.89 5.80
CA THR A 37 -6.96 -10.67 6.44
C THR A 37 -5.95 -10.86 7.58
N PRO A 38 -5.88 -11.97 8.36
CA PRO A 38 -4.94 -12.07 9.48
C PRO A 38 -3.45 -11.92 9.12
N GLU A 39 -3.06 -12.19 7.87
CA GLU A 39 -1.68 -11.96 7.40
C GLU A 39 -1.47 -10.50 6.93
N PHE A 40 -2.51 -9.85 6.43
CA PHE A 40 -2.47 -8.46 5.94
C PHE A 40 -2.23 -7.47 7.06
N VAL A 41 -2.86 -7.69 8.22
CA VAL A 41 -2.68 -6.82 9.40
C VAL A 41 -1.27 -6.90 9.99
N LYS A 42 -0.50 -7.94 9.63
CA LYS A 42 0.88 -8.14 10.07
C LYS A 42 1.91 -7.65 9.05
N CYS A 43 1.48 -6.91 8.03
CA CYS A 43 2.34 -6.47 6.95
C CYS A 43 2.16 -4.97 6.70
N LYS A 44 3.27 -4.31 6.35
CA LYS A 44 3.32 -2.94 5.84
C LYS A 44 3.87 -2.94 4.43
N VAL A 45 3.39 -2.01 3.61
CA VAL A 45 4.01 -1.68 2.31
C VAL A 45 4.85 -0.44 2.51
N ILE A 46 6.11 -0.53 2.11
CA ILE A 46 7.10 0.54 2.24
C ILE A 46 7.45 1.02 0.84
N ALA A 47 7.38 2.32 0.59
CA ALA A 47 8.06 2.96 -0.53
C ALA A 47 9.23 3.79 0.01
N GLU A 48 10.43 3.23 -0.08
CA GLU A 48 11.67 3.84 0.41
C GLU A 48 12.34 4.61 -0.72
N VAL A 49 12.65 5.89 -0.48
CA VAL A 49 13.39 6.72 -1.43
C VAL A 49 14.83 6.23 -1.52
N ILE A 50 15.24 5.76 -2.69
CA ILE A 50 16.59 5.24 -2.96
C ILE A 50 17.45 6.22 -3.76
N GLU A 51 16.83 7.16 -4.47
CA GLU A 51 17.51 8.29 -5.12
C GLU A 51 16.66 9.55 -4.97
N SER A 52 17.30 10.70 -4.74
CA SER A 52 16.62 11.99 -4.71
C SER A 52 17.51 13.11 -5.24
N HIS A 53 16.97 13.89 -6.18
CA HIS A 53 17.60 15.10 -6.69
C HIS A 53 16.53 16.13 -7.08
N GLY A 54 16.60 17.35 -6.55
CA GLY A 54 15.67 18.43 -6.90
C GLY A 54 14.22 18.20 -6.47
N CYS A 55 13.96 17.37 -5.45
CA CYS A 55 12.60 17.11 -4.98
C CYS A 55 12.01 18.34 -4.27
N HIS A 56 10.97 18.96 -4.84
CA HIS A 56 10.32 20.13 -4.22
C HIS A 56 9.64 19.80 -2.87
N ALA A 57 9.14 18.57 -2.73
CA ALA A 57 8.54 18.12 -1.47
C ALA A 57 9.59 17.87 -0.37
N GLY A 58 10.88 17.91 -0.71
CA GLY A 58 11.99 17.78 0.24
C GLY A 58 12.39 16.36 0.57
N HIS A 59 11.82 15.34 -0.10
CA HIS A 59 12.14 13.93 0.16
C HIS A 59 13.63 13.64 -0.05
N GLN A 60 14.22 12.91 0.89
CA GLN A 60 15.62 12.50 0.91
C GLN A 60 15.75 10.98 0.78
N VAL A 61 16.94 10.51 0.39
CA VAL A 61 17.26 9.07 0.41
C VAL A 61 17.09 8.53 1.83
N GLY A 62 16.38 7.40 1.94
CA GLY A 62 16.01 6.78 3.22
C GLY A 62 14.65 7.22 3.77
N ASP A 63 13.99 8.23 3.20
CA ASP A 63 12.59 8.53 3.57
C ASP A 63 11.68 7.35 3.19
N ARG A 64 10.76 6.99 4.10
CA ARG A 64 9.90 5.81 3.96
C ARG A 64 8.44 6.22 3.97
N PHE A 65 7.72 5.99 2.88
CA PHE A 65 6.27 6.19 2.86
C PHE A 65 5.65 4.87 3.26
N VAL A 66 5.02 4.85 4.43
CA VAL A 66 4.56 3.62 5.07
C VAL A 66 3.06 3.50 4.88
N MET A 67 2.62 2.35 4.38
CA MET A 67 1.21 2.04 4.18
C MET A 67 0.85 0.73 4.87
N THR A 68 -0.41 0.59 5.27
CA THR A 68 -0.98 -0.73 5.57
C THR A 68 -0.90 -1.61 4.32
N ALA A 69 -0.95 -2.94 4.48
CA ALA A 69 -1.19 -3.84 3.35
C ALA A 69 -2.46 -3.46 2.57
N GLY A 70 -3.42 -2.78 3.23
CA GLY A 70 -4.63 -2.18 2.69
C GLY A 70 -4.45 -0.89 1.90
N GLY A 71 -3.23 -0.38 1.72
CA GLY A 71 -2.94 0.80 0.89
C GLY A 71 -3.24 2.14 1.57
N GLN A 72 -3.52 2.14 2.87
CA GLN A 72 -3.74 3.35 3.65
C GLN A 72 -2.39 3.86 4.18
N LEU A 73 -2.08 5.14 3.98
CA LEU A 73 -0.87 5.75 4.53
C LEU A 73 -0.93 5.82 6.05
N ILE A 74 0.17 5.46 6.71
CA ILE A 74 0.38 5.62 8.14
C ILE A 74 1.15 6.92 8.33
N ALA A 75 0.42 8.00 8.59
CA ALA A 75 0.96 9.36 8.60
C ALA A 75 2.05 9.55 9.67
N GLU A 76 1.91 8.87 10.80
CA GLU A 76 2.84 8.91 11.94
C GLU A 76 4.18 8.25 11.62
N GLU A 77 4.22 7.34 10.66
CA GLU A 77 5.41 6.61 10.22
C GLU A 77 5.97 7.13 8.88
N SER A 78 5.30 8.10 8.27
CA SER A 78 5.65 8.66 6.97
C SER A 78 6.15 10.10 7.08
N PRO A 79 6.84 10.63 6.06
CA PRO A 79 7.23 12.04 6.04
C PRO A 79 6.02 12.97 6.17
N LYS A 80 6.23 14.10 6.86
CA LYS A 80 5.19 15.12 7.09
C LYS A 80 4.56 15.65 5.79
N ARG A 81 5.28 15.62 4.67
CA ARG A 81 4.83 16.08 3.36
C ARG A 81 5.04 15.00 2.31
N MET A 82 4.02 14.21 2.01
CA MET A 82 4.08 13.25 0.90
C MET A 82 3.57 13.88 -0.40
N CYS A 83 4.35 13.74 -1.47
CA CYS A 83 4.00 14.33 -2.76
C CYS A 83 3.05 13.40 -3.51
N MET A 84 1.92 13.92 -4.02
CA MET A 84 0.99 13.12 -4.82
C MET A 84 1.62 12.54 -6.09
N PHE A 85 2.59 13.25 -6.68
CA PHE A 85 3.35 12.79 -7.85
C PHE A 85 4.36 11.68 -7.54
N ALA A 86 4.72 11.50 -6.26
CA ALA A 86 5.48 10.35 -5.80
C ALA A 86 4.53 9.18 -5.44
N LEU A 87 3.41 9.48 -4.78
CA LEU A 87 2.42 8.47 -4.38
C LEU A 87 1.69 7.82 -5.55
N GLY A 88 1.44 8.54 -6.66
CA GLY A 88 0.76 7.97 -7.83
C GLY A 88 1.44 6.70 -8.37
N PRO A 89 2.73 6.75 -8.75
CA PRO A 89 3.49 5.57 -9.17
C PRO A 89 3.56 4.46 -8.12
N VAL A 90 3.64 4.81 -6.82
CA VAL A 90 3.57 3.82 -5.72
C VAL A 90 2.21 3.12 -5.71
N SER A 91 1.11 3.86 -5.87
CA SER A 91 -0.25 3.30 -5.86
C SER A 91 -0.47 2.26 -6.96
N ASN A 92 0.19 2.41 -8.11
CA ASN A 92 0.13 1.47 -9.23
C ASN A 92 0.76 0.10 -8.90
N THR A 93 1.59 0.01 -7.85
CA THR A 93 2.20 -1.25 -7.41
C THR A 93 1.29 -2.06 -6.49
N LEU A 94 0.33 -1.40 -5.81
CA LEU A 94 -0.49 -2.01 -4.77
C LEU A 94 -1.33 -3.19 -5.27
N PRO A 95 -2.02 -3.15 -6.44
CA PRO A 95 -2.75 -4.31 -6.98
C PRO A 95 -1.92 -5.59 -7.04
N ALA A 96 -0.66 -5.49 -7.48
CA ALA A 96 0.23 -6.64 -7.56
C ALA A 96 0.67 -7.14 -6.19
N ILE A 97 0.82 -6.25 -5.21
CA ILE A 97 1.12 -6.61 -3.82
C ILE A 97 -0.08 -7.31 -3.18
N TYR A 98 -1.29 -6.78 -3.35
CA TYR A 98 -2.53 -7.41 -2.88
C TYR A 98 -2.65 -8.83 -3.42
N GLU A 99 -2.50 -9.01 -4.73
CA GLU A 99 -2.60 -10.33 -5.35
C GLU A 99 -1.58 -11.31 -4.75
N ARG A 100 -0.33 -10.87 -4.51
CA ARG A 100 0.70 -11.71 -3.89
C ARG A 100 0.36 -12.11 -2.47
N LEU A 101 -0.23 -11.20 -1.69
CA LEU A 101 -0.65 -11.48 -0.32
C LEU A 101 -1.83 -12.48 -0.28
N ILE A 102 -2.82 -12.31 -1.18
CA ILE A 102 -3.98 -13.23 -1.29
C ILE A 102 -3.54 -14.62 -1.77
N THR A 103 -2.68 -14.67 -2.79
CA THR A 103 -2.24 -15.94 -3.41
C THR A 103 -1.08 -16.59 -2.67
N LYS A 104 -0.44 -15.89 -1.74
CA LYS A 104 0.80 -16.28 -1.07
C LYS A 104 1.92 -16.65 -2.06
N SER A 105 1.95 -16.00 -3.22
CA SER A 105 2.93 -16.26 -4.28
C SER A 105 4.32 -15.67 -4.00
N ASP A 106 4.44 -14.90 -2.91
CA ASP A 106 5.71 -14.38 -2.37
C ASP A 106 5.69 -14.44 -0.82
N PRO A 107 5.79 -15.65 -0.23
CA PRO A 107 5.56 -15.86 1.21
C PRO A 107 6.66 -15.26 2.11
N ASN A 108 7.83 -14.97 1.53
CA ASN A 108 8.98 -14.38 2.22
C ASN A 108 9.14 -12.88 1.93
N PHE A 109 8.26 -12.29 1.12
CA PHE A 109 8.30 -10.87 0.74
C PHE A 109 9.62 -10.44 0.07
N GLU A 110 10.15 -11.30 -0.80
CA GLU A 110 11.42 -11.07 -1.48
C GLU A 110 11.27 -10.13 -2.68
N ARG A 111 10.06 -10.01 -3.25
CA ARG A 111 9.82 -9.20 -4.43
C ARG A 111 9.71 -7.71 -4.08
N SER A 112 10.37 -6.89 -4.89
CA SER A 112 10.27 -5.43 -4.82
C SER A 112 10.10 -4.83 -6.20
N GLN A 113 9.70 -3.57 -6.27
CA GLN A 113 9.57 -2.80 -7.51
C GLN A 113 10.23 -1.44 -7.34
N ILE A 114 10.86 -0.91 -8.38
CA ILE A 114 11.37 0.46 -8.38
C ILE A 114 10.41 1.32 -9.20
N VAL A 115 9.98 2.44 -8.63
CA VAL A 115 9.13 3.43 -9.28
C VAL A 115 9.78 4.80 -9.22
N GLN A 116 9.55 5.62 -10.25
CA GLN A 116 9.95 7.03 -10.27
C GLN A 116 8.73 7.89 -9.99
N CYS A 117 8.89 9.02 -9.29
CA CYS A 117 7.85 10.05 -9.31
C CYS A 117 7.58 10.55 -10.74
N THR A 118 6.42 11.16 -10.96
CA THR A 118 5.99 11.55 -12.32
C THR A 118 6.69 12.79 -12.87
N ASP A 119 7.60 13.42 -12.12
CA ASP A 119 8.38 14.55 -12.62
C ASP A 119 9.39 14.07 -13.68
N VAL A 120 9.48 14.82 -14.78
CA VAL A 120 10.33 14.49 -15.94
C VAL A 120 11.81 14.78 -15.71
N GLY A 121 12.15 15.46 -14.62
CA GLY A 121 13.50 15.82 -14.19
C GLY A 121 14.01 17.12 -14.76
N LEU A 122 15.01 17.69 -14.08
CA LEU A 122 15.58 19.00 -14.41
C LEU A 122 16.05 19.10 -15.87
N ASP A 123 16.70 18.05 -16.37
CA ASP A 123 17.25 17.96 -17.72
C ASP A 123 16.18 17.87 -18.83
N LYS A 124 14.90 17.76 -18.45
CA LYS A 124 13.74 17.66 -19.34
C LYS A 124 12.67 18.72 -19.03
N GLY A 125 13.02 19.77 -18.30
CA GLY A 125 12.12 20.88 -17.96
C GLY A 125 11.23 20.65 -16.73
N GLY A 126 11.50 19.59 -15.98
CA GLY A 126 10.90 19.33 -14.67
C GLY A 126 11.71 19.96 -13.54
N TRP A 127 11.37 19.61 -12.29
CA TRP A 127 12.03 20.19 -11.10
C TRP A 127 13.14 19.27 -10.59
N GLY A 128 12.93 17.97 -10.66
CA GLY A 128 13.80 16.96 -10.07
C GLY A 128 13.20 15.57 -10.18
N LYS A 129 13.82 14.57 -9.56
CA LYS A 129 13.37 13.17 -9.58
C LYS A 129 13.66 12.51 -8.24
N ILE A 130 12.76 11.59 -7.86
CA ILE A 130 13.06 10.58 -6.85
C ILE A 130 12.75 9.20 -7.42
N LEU A 131 13.57 8.21 -7.06
CA LEU A 131 13.27 6.80 -7.22
C LEU A 131 12.91 6.20 -5.87
N MET A 132 11.90 5.34 -5.85
CA MET A 132 11.44 4.66 -4.66
C MET A 132 11.44 3.15 -4.89
N LYS A 133 12.00 2.40 -3.96
CA LYS A 133 11.87 0.95 -3.89
C LYS A 133 10.64 0.62 -3.06
N VAL A 134 9.68 -0.08 -3.68
CA VAL A 134 8.44 -0.52 -3.05
C VAL A 134 8.54 -2.00 -2.69
N TYR A 135 8.28 -2.34 -1.43
CA TYR A 135 8.37 -3.70 -0.88
C TYR A 135 7.46 -3.90 0.32
N VAL A 136 7.31 -5.15 0.76
CA VAL A 136 6.49 -5.53 1.92
C VAL A 136 7.40 -5.88 3.09
N GLU A 137 7.06 -5.42 4.29
CA GLU A 137 7.70 -5.81 5.55
C GLU A 137 6.69 -6.43 6.50
N LYS A 138 7.13 -7.36 7.35
CA LYS A 138 6.34 -7.83 8.49
C LYS A 138 6.38 -6.78 9.60
N THR A 139 5.24 -6.56 10.24
CA THR A 139 5.18 -5.85 11.51
C THR A 139 5.43 -6.84 12.64
N ASP A 140 6.30 -6.48 13.57
CA ASP A 140 6.52 -7.25 14.81
C ASP A 140 5.25 -7.37 15.66
#